data_AF-A0A6B3H5I4-F1
#
_entry.id   AF-A0A6B3H5I4-F1
#
_cell.length_a   1.000
_cell.length_b   1.000
_cell.length_c   1.000
_cell.angle_alpha   90.00
_cell.angle_beta   90.00
_cell.angle_gamma   90.00
#
_symmetry.space_group_name_H-M   'P 1'
#
loop_
_entity.id
_entity.type
_entity.pdbx_description
1 polymer ?
#
loop_
_entity_poly.entity_id
_entity_poly.type
_entity_poly.pdbx_seq_one_letter_code
_entity_poly.pdbx_strand_id
1 'polypeptide(L)' 'EDRYLMTVIATASNPQFSVSRSDIDRGGPTYTIDTLRDLREVHGDADLFFITGADALSQILTWRDAEELFSLSHFIG' A
#
# COMPACT_ATOMS: atom_id res chain seq x y z
N GLU A 1 -16.37 1.64 4.04
CA GLU A 1 -16.45 0.62 5.10
C GLU A 1 -16.52 -0.81 4.58
N ASP A 2 -17.50 -1.17 3.73
CA ASP A 2 -17.71 -2.58 3.31
C ASP A 2 -16.47 -3.30 2.76
N ARG A 3 -15.73 -2.68 1.84
CA ARG A 3 -14.51 -3.28 1.27
C ARG A 3 -13.45 -3.58 2.33
N TYR A 4 -13.29 -2.71 3.33
CA TYR A 4 -12.36 -2.95 4.43
C TYR A 4 -12.76 -4.19 5.24
N LEU A 5 -14.04 -4.28 5.63
CA LEU A 5 -14.54 -5.42 6.40
C LEU A 5 -14.44 -6.73 5.61
N MET A 6 -14.74 -6.71 4.31
CA MET A 6 -14.54 -7.88 3.45
C MET A 6 -13.07 -8.32 3.39
N THR A 7 -12.12 -7.38 3.27
CA THR A 7 -10.69 -7.71 3.28
C THR A 7 -10.24 -8.25 4.64
N VAL A 8 -10.74 -7.70 5.76
CA VAL A 8 -10.46 -8.23 7.11
C VAL A 8 -10.94 -9.67 7.24
N ILE A 9 -12.18 -9.96 6.82
CA ILE A 9 -12.72 -11.32 6.85
C ILE A 9 -11.91 -12.27 5.96
N ALA A 10 -11.54 -11.84 4.76
CA ALA A 10 -10.78 -12.65 3.80
C ALA A 10 -9.36 -13.00 4.29
N THR A 11 -8.78 -12.17 5.15
CA THR A 11 -7.40 -12.33 5.65
C THR A 11 -7.32 -12.91 7.06
N ALA A 12 -8.42 -12.94 7.81
CA ALA A 12 -8.46 -13.29 9.23
C ALA A 12 -7.86 -14.66 9.60
N SER A 13 -7.89 -15.64 8.69
CA SER A 13 -7.35 -16.98 8.95
C SER A 13 -5.85 -17.12 8.66
N ASN A 14 -5.22 -16.13 8.00
CA ASN A 14 -3.80 -16.17 7.69
C ASN A 14 -3.03 -15.30 8.70
N PRO A 15 -2.20 -15.89 9.59
CA PRO A 15 -1.49 -15.15 10.63
C PRO A 15 -0.42 -14.18 10.09
N GLN A 16 -0.05 -14.30 8.81
CA GLN A 16 0.90 -13.40 8.17
C GLN A 16 0.24 -12.18 7.51
N PHE A 17 -1.09 -12.14 7.44
CA PHE A 17 -1.82 -11.04 6.82
C PHE A 17 -2.45 -10.13 7.87
N SER A 18 -2.47 -8.83 7.56
CA SER A 18 -3.17 -7.80 8.30
C SER A 18 -3.76 -6.78 7.32
N VAL A 19 -4.73 -6.00 7.76
CA VAL A 19 -5.39 -5.00 6.93
C VAL A 19 -5.21 -3.63 7.55
N SER A 20 -4.55 -2.72 6.84
CA SER A 20 -4.41 -1.33 7.24
C SER A 20 -5.62 -0.50 6.82
N ARG A 21 -5.93 0.53 7.62
CA ARG A 21 -6.94 1.56 7.30
C ARG A 21 -6.34 2.87 6.81
N SER A 22 -5.01 3.00 6.72
CA SER A 22 -4.32 4.29 6.46
C SER A 22 -4.94 5.11 5.33
N ASP A 23 -5.24 4.47 4.20
CA ASP A 23 -5.81 5.18 3.03
C ASP A 23 -7.28 5.58 3.20
N ILE A 24 -8.06 4.79 3.94
CA ILE A 24 -9.49 5.06 4.18
C ILE A 24 -9.63 6.21 5.17
N ASP A 25 -8.83 6.18 6.23
CA ASP A 25 -8.93 7.12 7.34
C ASP A 25 -8.32 8.49 6.97
N ARG A 26 -7.39 8.56 5.99
CA ARG A 26 -6.86 9.83 5.45
C ARG A 26 -7.93 10.69 4.76
N GLY A 27 -8.89 10.05 4.10
CA GLY A 27 -9.90 10.71 3.28
C GLY A 27 -9.35 11.36 2.00
N GLY A 28 -10.25 11.73 1.09
CA GLY A 28 -9.88 12.27 -0.22
C GLY A 28 -9.25 11.23 -1.17
N PRO A 29 -8.60 11.67 -2.25
CA PRO A 29 -7.91 10.78 -3.18
C PRO A 29 -6.72 10.08 -2.50
N THR A 30 -6.54 8.80 -2.80
CA THR A 30 -5.40 8.01 -2.33
C THR A 30 -4.24 8.09 -3.32
N TYR A 31 -3.04 8.38 -2.82
CA TYR A 31 -1.80 8.27 -3.58
C TYR A 31 -0.87 7.28 -2.88
N THR A 32 -0.30 6.34 -3.64
CA THR A 32 0.59 5.31 -3.11
C THR A 32 1.77 5.88 -2.34
N ILE A 33 2.27 7.06 -2.73
CA ILE A 33 3.37 7.72 -2.04
C ILE A 33 3.02 8.03 -0.58
N ASP A 34 1.79 8.49 -0.32
CA ASP A 34 1.33 8.79 1.03
C ASP A 34 1.17 7.50 1.83
N THR A 35 0.65 6.44 1.21
CA THR A 35 0.54 5.11 1.83
C THR A 35 1.91 4.56 2.24
N LEU A 36 2.92 4.65 1.38
CA LEU A 36 4.25 4.13 1.67
C LEU A 36 4.96 4.95 2.76
N ARG A 37 4.77 6.28 2.79
CA ARG A 37 5.28 7.12 3.88
C ARG A 37 4.64 6.75 5.22
N ASP A 38 3.32 6.62 5.27
CA ASP A 38 2.61 6.21 6.49
C ASP A 38 3.09 4.83 6.99
N LEU A 39 3.29 3.88 6.08
CA LEU A 39 3.81 2.55 6.45
C LEU A 39 5.25 2.59 6.92
N ARG A 40 6.10 3.46 6.33
CA ARG A 40 7.48 3.67 6.78
C ARG A 40 7.52 4.26 8.19
N GLU A 41 6.62 5.19 8.52
CA GLU A 41 6.52 5.75 9.88
C GLU A 41 6.15 4.70 10.92
N VAL A 42 5.25 3.77 10.58
CA VAL A 42 4.79 2.70 11.48
C VAL A 42 5.81 1.56 11.61
N HIS A 43 6.49 1.21 10.52
CA HIS A 43 7.37 0.04 10.45
C HIS A 43 8.87 0.36 10.48
N GLY A 44 9.25 1.64 10.51
CA GLY A 44 10.63 2.10 10.61
C GLY A 44 11.51 1.64 9.46
N ASP A 45 12.55 0.89 9.80
CA ASP A 45 13.57 0.40 8.86
C ASP A 45 13.19 -0.90 8.13
N ALA A 46 11.92 -1.32 8.20
CA ALA A 46 11.46 -2.50 7.48
C ALA A 46 11.62 -2.35 5.96
N ASP A 47 12.06 -3.43 5.30
CA ASP A 47 12.06 -3.52 3.85
C ASP A 47 10.61 -3.66 3.35
N LEU A 48 10.11 -2.62 2.68
CA LEU A 48 8.75 -2.62 2.14
C LEU A 48 8.72 -3.23 0.75
N PHE A 49 7.75 -4.11 0.52
CA PHE A 49 7.44 -4.70 -0.78
C PHE A 49 6.00 -4.32 -1.16
N PHE A 50 5.85 -3.43 -2.14
CA PHE A 50 4.57 -3.02 -2.67
C PHE A 50 4.12 -3.99 -3.77
N ILE A 51 3.00 -4.67 -3.53
CA ILE A 51 2.44 -5.70 -4.42
C ILE A 51 1.15 -5.17 -5.03
N THR A 52 1.05 -5.17 -6.35
CA THR A 52 -0.18 -4.78 -7.07
C THR A 52 -0.30 -5.56 -8.39
N GLY A 53 -1.38 -5.33 -9.14
CA GLY A 53 -1.52 -5.93 -10.47
C GLY A 53 -0.48 -5.40 -11.46
N ALA A 54 0.03 -6.28 -12.34
CA ALA A 54 0.98 -5.93 -13.40
C ALA A 54 0.51 -4.76 -14.29
N ASP A 55 -0.80 -4.66 -14.53
CA ASP A 55 -1.42 -3.58 -15.30
C ASP A 55 -1.28 -2.23 -14.60
N ALA A 56 -1.52 -2.17 -13.29
CA ALA A 56 -1.30 -0.97 -12.49
C ALA A 56 0.19 -0.61 -12.44
N LEU A 57 1.06 -1.60 -12.25
CA LEU A 57 2.51 -1.39 -12.19
C LEU A 57 3.08 -0.89 -13.53
N SER A 58 2.51 -1.30 -14.66
CA SER A 58 2.92 -0.83 -15.99
C SER A 58 2.78 0.70 -16.17
N GLN A 59 1.96 1.35 -15.33
CA GLN A 59 1.72 2.78 -15.35
C GLN A 59 2.39 3.52 -14.18
N ILE A 60 3.27 2.87 -13.41
CA ILE A 60 3.85 3.43 -12.18
C ILE A 60 4.54 4.78 -12.39
N LEU A 61 5.16 5.00 -13.55
CA LEU A 61 5.83 6.26 -13.88
C LEU A 61 4.87 7.45 -14.01
N THR A 62 3.56 7.20 -14.10
CA THR A 62 2.52 8.23 -14.12
C THR A 62 1.99 8.56 -12.72
N TRP A 63 2.41 7.82 -11.70
CA TRP A 63 1.95 8.02 -10.33
C TRP A 63 2.61 9.26 -9.74
N ARG A 64 1.93 9.86 -8.76
CA ARG A 64 2.47 10.99 -8.01
C ARG A 64 3.77 10.60 -7.34
N ASP A 65 4.79 11.44 -7.52
CA ASP A 65 6.13 11.28 -6.93
C ASP A 65 6.77 9.91 -7.22
N ALA A 66 6.62 9.43 -8.47
CA ALA A 66 7.08 8.10 -8.88
C ALA A 66 8.57 7.83 -8.59
N GLU A 67 9.43 8.84 -8.64
CA GLU A 67 10.85 8.67 -8.28
C GLU A 67 11.04 8.32 -6.79
N GLU A 68 10.23 8.91 -5.91
CA GLU A 68 10.29 8.65 -4.47
C GLU A 68 9.67 7.29 -4.11
N LEU A 69 8.67 6.83 -4.86
CA LEU A 69 8.11 5.48 -4.68
C LEU A 69 9.19 4.40 -4.69
N PHE A 70 10.13 4.48 -5.63
CA PHE A 70 11.23 3.51 -5.76
C PHE A 70 12.30 3.63 -4.67
N SER A 71 12.37 4.74 -3.93
CA SER A 71 13.24 4.86 -2.76
C SER A 71 12.59 4.30 -1.49
N LEU A 72 11.25 4.26 -1.44
CA LEU A 72 10.49 3.82 -0.28
C LEU A 72 10.18 2.32 -0.25
N SER A 73 10.12 1.64 -1.41
CA SER A 73 9.79 0.22 -1.46
C SER A 73 10.28 -0.49 -2.72
N HIS A 74 10.35 -1.83 -2.66
CA HIS A 74 10.46 -2.70 -3.82
C HIS A 74 9.07 -2.95 -4.43
N PHE A 75 8.98 -3.02 -5.77
CA PHE A 75 7.71 -3.23 -6.47
C PHE A 75 7.63 -4.65 -7.06
N ILE A 76 6.47 -5.29 -6.88
CA ILE A 76 6.17 -6.63 -7.38
C ILE A 76 4.84 -6.56 -8.14
N GLY A 77 4.82 -7.06 -9.37
CA GLY A 77 3.65 -7.09 -10.26
C GLY A 77 3.59 -8.34 -11.12
#